data_AF-A0A7Z9T872-F1
#
_entry.id   AF-A0A7Z9T872-F1
#
_cell.length_a   1.000
_cell.length_b   1.000
_cell.length_c   1.000
_cell.angle_alpha   90.00
_cell.angle_beta   90.00
_cell.angle_gamma   90.00
#
_symmetry.space_group_name_H-M   'P 1'
#
loop_
_entity.id
_entity.type
_entity.pdbx_description
1 polymer ?
#
loop_
_entity_poly.entity_id
_entity_poly.type
_entity_poly.pdbx_seq_one_letter_code
_entity_poly.pdbx_strand_id
1 'polypeptide(L)'
;MPTGSLGTYLSQWRFNAPFFRWLEPLFGIPVIVVASLCVGLVVAEFSRRTMRRDDPCAWAWPIAVTIFLMPAIYPWYLVWLTPFLTVAATFPLTIWTVTSISTYAVWASESAGTGWNLPMWVEVFEYSCVAASVGLGYWFRRASTKVVREGY
;
A
#
# COMPACT_ATOMS: atom_id res chain seq x y z
N MET A 1 9.11 -25.47 -18.09
CA MET A 1 10.38 -24.76 -18.36
C MET A 1 10.79 -24.04 -17.09
N PRO A 2 12.09 -23.93 -16.74
CA PRO A 2 12.49 -23.11 -15.60
C PRO A 2 12.16 -21.66 -15.97
N THR A 3 11.03 -21.15 -15.52
CA THR A 3 10.83 -19.71 -15.37
C THR A 3 11.97 -19.27 -14.46
N GLY A 4 12.93 -18.47 -14.94
CA GLY A 4 14.17 -18.14 -14.23
C GLY A 4 13.98 -17.47 -12.86
N SER A 5 14.85 -16.56 -12.45
CA SER A 5 14.73 -15.88 -11.14
C SER A 5 13.33 -15.32 -10.86
N LEU A 6 12.56 -14.96 -11.90
CA LEU A 6 11.18 -14.52 -11.83
C LEU A 6 10.19 -15.57 -11.27
N GLY A 7 10.33 -16.85 -11.61
CA GLY A 7 9.46 -17.90 -11.08
C GLY A 7 9.73 -18.17 -9.61
N THR A 8 11.01 -18.26 -9.26
CA THR A 8 11.46 -18.37 -7.86
C THR A 8 11.03 -17.15 -7.04
N TYR A 9 11.16 -15.95 -7.62
CA TYR A 9 10.70 -14.69 -7.04
C TYR A 9 9.20 -14.74 -6.74
N LEU A 10 8.36 -15.05 -7.72
CA LEU A 10 6.91 -15.14 -7.50
C LEU A 10 6.50 -16.23 -6.49
N SER A 11 7.27 -17.33 -6.40
CA SER A 11 6.98 -18.44 -5.47
C SER A 11 7.44 -18.20 -4.03
N GLN A 12 8.61 -17.56 -3.82
CA GLN A 12 9.21 -17.38 -2.50
C GLN A 12 9.03 -15.97 -1.95
N TRP A 13 8.73 -14.97 -2.80
CA TRP A 13 8.77 -13.56 -2.42
C TRP A 13 7.35 -12.97 -2.31
N ARG A 14 6.52 -13.54 -1.42
CA ARG A 14 5.08 -13.26 -1.29
C ARG A 14 4.77 -12.44 -0.03
N PHE A 15 5.09 -11.14 -0.05
CA PHE A 15 5.02 -10.29 1.15
C PHE A 15 3.72 -9.52 1.33
N ASN A 16 2.74 -9.66 0.43
CA ASN A 16 1.51 -8.92 0.60
C ASN A 16 0.40 -9.75 1.28
N ALA A 17 -0.07 -9.20 2.39
CA ALA A 17 -0.24 -9.90 3.65
C ALA A 17 -1.69 -10.39 3.95
N PRO A 18 -2.76 -9.75 3.44
CA PRO A 18 -4.09 -10.35 3.47
C PRO A 18 -4.75 -10.47 2.09
N PHE A 19 -4.90 -9.37 1.34
CA PHE A 19 -5.73 -9.32 0.13
C PHE A 19 -5.29 -10.31 -0.96
N PHE A 20 -3.98 -10.39 -1.21
CA PHE A 20 -3.43 -11.31 -2.19
C PHE A 20 -3.61 -12.78 -1.78
N ARG A 21 -3.48 -13.11 -0.49
CA ARG A 21 -3.68 -14.46 0.06
C ARG A 21 -5.09 -15.00 -0.21
N TRP A 22 -6.10 -14.13 -0.23
CA TRP A 22 -7.49 -14.49 -0.55
C TRP A 22 -7.78 -14.51 -2.06
N LEU A 23 -7.14 -13.63 -2.84
CA LEU A 23 -7.39 -13.51 -4.29
C LEU A 23 -6.61 -14.53 -5.12
N GLU A 24 -5.42 -14.93 -4.67
CA GLU A 24 -4.56 -15.85 -5.40
C GLU A 24 -5.26 -17.16 -5.77
N PRO A 25 -5.93 -17.89 -4.85
CA PRO A 25 -6.54 -19.18 -5.19
C PRO A 25 -7.65 -19.06 -6.23
N LEU A 26 -8.21 -17.86 -6.41
CA LEU A 26 -9.35 -17.61 -7.31
C LEU A 26 -8.91 -17.22 -8.72
N PHE A 27 -7.86 -16.41 -8.85
CA PHE A 27 -7.53 -15.75 -10.12
C PHE A 27 -6.12 -16.04 -10.63
N GLY A 28 -5.22 -16.53 -9.77
CA GLY A 28 -3.81 -16.69 -10.11
C GLY A 28 -3.04 -15.36 -10.20
N ILE A 29 -1.72 -15.47 -10.10
CA ILE A 29 -0.82 -14.31 -9.99
C ILE A 29 -0.87 -13.38 -11.22
N PRO A 30 -0.83 -13.87 -12.47
CA PRO A 30 -0.79 -12.98 -13.63
C PRO A 30 -2.03 -12.08 -13.74
N VAL A 31 -3.21 -12.63 -13.41
CA VAL A 31 -4.47 -11.89 -13.45
C VAL A 31 -4.47 -10.80 -12.39
N ILE A 32 -3.99 -11.07 -11.18
CA ILE A 32 -3.92 -10.08 -10.11
C ILE A 32 -2.94 -8.94 -10.47
N VAL A 33 -1.79 -9.28 -11.05
CA VAL A 33 -0.83 -8.26 -11.52
C VAL A 33 -1.46 -7.36 -12.58
N VAL A 34 -2.09 -7.93 -13.61
CA VAL A 34 -2.77 -7.14 -14.65
C VAL A 34 -3.90 -6.28 -14.04
N ALA A 35 -4.71 -6.86 -13.16
CA ALA A 35 -5.78 -6.14 -12.48
C ALA A 35 -5.24 -4.98 -11.63
N SER A 36 -4.15 -5.17 -10.89
CA SER A 36 -3.53 -4.10 -10.07
C SER A 36 -3.11 -2.91 -10.94
N LEU A 37 -2.52 -3.17 -12.11
CA LEU A 37 -2.12 -2.14 -13.07
C LEU A 37 -3.35 -1.42 -13.65
N CYS A 38 -4.38 -2.17 -14.05
CA CYS A 38 -5.62 -1.60 -14.57
C CYS A 38 -6.30 -0.69 -13.54
N VAL A 39 -6.40 -1.12 -12.28
CA VAL A 39 -6.98 -0.30 -11.21
C VAL A 39 -6.15 0.97 -10.99
N GLY A 40 -4.82 0.85 -10.97
CA GLY A 40 -3.91 1.98 -10.92
C GLY A 40 -4.15 3.00 -12.05
N LEU A 41 -4.29 2.53 -13.29
CA LEU A 41 -4.57 3.38 -14.45
C LEU A 41 -5.95 4.04 -14.38
N VAL A 42 -6.97 3.35 -13.88
CA VAL A 42 -8.30 3.94 -13.64
C VAL A 42 -8.22 5.06 -12.60
N VAL A 43 -7.50 4.85 -11.50
CA VAL A 43 -7.27 5.88 -10.47
C VAL A 43 -6.45 7.04 -11.04
N ALA A 44 -5.48 6.77 -11.91
CA ALA A 44 -4.71 7.80 -12.62
C ALA A 44 -5.62 8.66 -13.49
N GLU A 45 -6.45 8.05 -14.34
CA GLU A 45 -7.37 8.76 -15.23
C GLU A 45 -8.39 9.58 -14.42
N PHE A 46 -8.96 9.01 -13.36
CA PHE A 46 -9.85 9.73 -12.47
C PHE A 46 -9.17 10.94 -11.83
N SER A 47 -7.94 10.75 -11.33
CA SER A 47 -7.14 11.83 -10.75
C SER A 47 -6.82 12.93 -11.76
N ARG A 48 -6.52 12.57 -13.01
CA ARG A 48 -6.26 13.55 -14.09
C ARG A 48 -7.47 14.41 -14.43
N ARG A 49 -8.68 13.87 -14.26
CA ARG A 49 -9.94 14.59 -14.54
C ARG A 49 -10.38 15.47 -13.38
N THR A 50 -10.02 15.11 -12.14
CA THR A 50 -10.60 15.73 -10.93
C THR A 50 -9.62 16.57 -10.13
N MET A 51 -8.32 16.38 -10.32
CA MET A 51 -7.27 17.06 -9.56
C MET A 51 -6.39 17.92 -10.47
N ARG A 52 -5.72 18.90 -9.88
CA ARG A 52 -4.72 19.69 -10.61
C ARG A 52 -3.46 18.87 -10.85
N ARG A 53 -2.70 19.23 -11.89
CA ARG A 53 -1.47 18.51 -12.27
C ARG A 53 -0.34 18.66 -11.25
N ASP A 54 -0.33 19.77 -10.52
CA ASP A 54 0.60 20.11 -9.44
C ASP A 54 0.19 19.53 -8.08
N ASP A 55 -0.99 18.91 -7.97
CA ASP A 55 -1.42 18.25 -6.74
C ASP A 55 -0.64 16.93 -6.54
N PRO A 56 0.11 16.75 -5.44
CA PRO A 56 0.80 15.50 -5.14
C PRO A 56 -0.13 14.28 -5.11
N CYS A 57 -1.38 14.45 -4.71
CA CYS A 57 -2.38 13.38 -4.65
C CYS A 57 -2.65 12.78 -6.03
N ALA A 58 -2.59 13.59 -7.09
CA ALA A 58 -2.88 13.15 -8.46
C ALA A 58 -1.87 12.11 -8.97
N TRP A 59 -0.71 12.01 -8.32
CA TRP A 59 0.39 11.10 -8.66
C TRP A 59 0.57 10.00 -7.62
N ALA A 60 0.42 10.34 -6.33
CA ALA A 60 0.63 9.38 -5.24
C ALA A 60 -0.40 8.25 -5.22
N TRP A 61 -1.69 8.57 -5.31
CA TRP A 61 -2.76 7.59 -5.16
C TRP A 61 -2.81 6.51 -6.25
N PRO A 62 -2.61 6.83 -7.55
CA PRO A 62 -2.54 5.80 -8.58
C PRO A 62 -1.41 4.79 -8.35
N ILE A 63 -0.24 5.27 -7.96
CA ILE A 63 0.93 4.43 -7.65
C ILE A 63 0.65 3.58 -6.40
N ALA A 64 0.16 4.22 -5.34
CA ALA A 64 -0.14 3.55 -4.07
C ALA A 64 -1.16 2.42 -4.23
N VAL A 65 -2.26 2.65 -4.97
CA VAL A 65 -3.28 1.62 -5.22
C VAL A 65 -2.72 0.46 -6.04
N THR A 66 -1.86 0.76 -7.03
CA THR A 66 -1.19 -0.28 -7.81
C THR A 66 -0.33 -1.17 -6.91
N ILE A 67 0.54 -0.55 -6.10
CA ILE A 67 1.43 -1.26 -5.17
C ILE A 67 0.62 -2.05 -4.15
N PHE A 68 -0.44 -1.46 -3.58
CA PHE A 68 -1.29 -2.10 -2.59
C PHE A 68 -1.90 -3.41 -3.09
N LEU A 69 -2.23 -3.48 -4.37
CA LEU A 69 -2.81 -4.65 -5.02
C LEU A 69 -1.77 -5.63 -5.58
N MET A 70 -0.48 -5.29 -5.55
CA MET A 70 0.58 -6.17 -6.04
C MET A 70 0.80 -7.38 -5.12
N PRO A 71 1.30 -8.51 -5.65
CA PRO A 71 1.53 -9.73 -4.88
C PRO A 71 2.62 -9.60 -3.79
N ALA A 72 3.53 -8.64 -3.95
CA ALA A 72 4.62 -8.38 -3.03
C ALA A 72 4.77 -6.88 -2.82
N ILE A 73 4.89 -6.46 -1.57
CA ILE A 73 5.17 -5.08 -1.20
C ILE A 73 6.44 -5.08 -0.39
N TYR A 74 7.43 -4.37 -0.89
CA TYR A 74 8.64 -4.11 -0.16
C TYR A 74 8.73 -2.64 0.21
N PRO A 75 9.41 -2.31 1.32
CA PRO A 75 9.56 -0.91 1.75
C PRO A 75 10.15 -0.02 0.66
N TRP A 76 11.09 -0.53 -0.14
CA TRP A 76 11.70 0.22 -1.24
C TRP A 76 10.73 0.52 -2.41
N TYR A 77 9.60 -0.18 -2.52
CA TYR A 77 8.55 0.21 -3.49
C TYR A 77 7.83 1.48 -3.04
N LEU A 78 7.65 1.65 -1.72
CA LEU A 78 7.00 2.83 -1.17
C LEU A 78 7.92 4.06 -1.14
N VAL A 79 9.24 3.88 -1.32
CA VAL A 79 10.19 4.99 -1.51
C VAL A 79 9.82 5.83 -2.74
N TRP A 80 9.24 5.22 -3.78
CA TRP A 80 8.78 5.96 -4.96
C TRP A 80 7.62 6.91 -4.69
N LEU A 81 6.93 6.78 -3.55
CA LEU A 81 5.90 7.72 -3.12
C LEU A 81 6.48 8.97 -2.47
N THR A 82 7.72 8.92 -1.97
CA THR A 82 8.34 9.99 -1.15
C THR A 82 8.26 11.40 -1.74
N PRO A 83 8.39 11.64 -3.06
CA PRO A 83 8.26 13.00 -3.61
C PRO A 83 6.87 13.61 -3.41
N PHE A 84 5.85 12.77 -3.19
CA PHE A 84 4.45 13.18 -3.10
C PHE A 84 3.92 13.23 -1.66
N LEU A 85 4.71 12.81 -0.66
CA LEU A 85 4.31 12.70 0.75
C LEU A 85 4.36 14.05 1.49
N THR A 86 4.00 15.13 0.80
CA THR A 86 4.21 16.51 1.26
C THR A 86 2.95 17.18 1.79
N VAL A 87 1.78 16.53 1.64
CA VAL A 87 0.48 17.10 1.98
C VAL A 87 -0.32 16.21 2.94
N ALA A 88 -1.23 16.81 3.70
CA ALA A 88 -2.06 16.09 4.66
C ALA A 88 -2.91 14.97 4.01
N ALA A 89 -3.31 15.15 2.74
CA ALA A 89 -4.07 14.15 2.01
C ALA A 89 -3.27 12.89 1.66
N THR A 90 -1.94 12.96 1.63
CA THR A 90 -1.05 11.80 1.44
C THR A 90 -0.54 11.22 2.77
N PHE A 91 -0.98 11.76 3.92
CA PHE A 91 -0.51 11.32 5.23
C PHE A 91 -0.69 9.81 5.49
N PRO A 92 -1.80 9.14 5.09
CA PRO A 92 -1.90 7.70 5.21
C PRO A 92 -0.81 6.94 4.44
N LEU A 93 -0.39 7.48 3.29
CA LEU A 93 0.71 6.93 2.50
C LEU A 93 2.05 7.14 3.21
N THR A 94 2.24 8.27 3.90
CA THR A 94 3.42 8.50 4.74
C THR A 94 3.52 7.48 5.87
N ILE A 95 2.40 7.26 6.58
CA ILE A 95 2.34 6.23 7.63
C ILE A 95 2.69 4.88 7.03
N TRP A 96 2.08 4.53 5.90
CA TRP A 96 2.35 3.26 5.24
C TRP A 96 3.83 3.08 4.85
N THR A 97 4.43 4.09 4.22
CA THR A 97 5.85 4.08 3.85
C THR A 97 6.74 3.84 5.06
N VAL A 98 6.47 4.52 6.19
CA VAL A 98 7.28 4.36 7.41
C VAL A 98 7.04 3.01 8.09
N THR A 99 5.78 2.60 8.26
CA THR A 99 5.46 1.35 8.96
C THR A 99 5.89 0.12 8.17
N SER A 100 5.97 0.21 6.84
CA SER A 100 6.47 -0.89 6.01
C SER A 100 7.90 -1.32 6.39
N ILE A 101 8.72 -0.43 6.97
CA ILE A 101 10.07 -0.79 7.45
C ILE A 101 10.02 -1.96 8.45
N SER A 102 8.93 -2.10 9.21
CA SER A 102 8.74 -3.21 10.14
C SER A 102 8.75 -4.59 9.45
N THR A 103 8.52 -4.68 8.14
CA THR A 103 8.61 -5.95 7.39
C THR A 103 10.02 -6.55 7.39
N TYR A 104 11.06 -5.76 7.71
CA TYR A 104 12.41 -6.28 7.93
C TYR A 104 12.55 -7.18 9.16
N ALA A 105 11.51 -7.28 10.01
CA ALA A 105 11.43 -8.29 11.07
C ALA A 105 11.56 -9.72 10.54
N VAL A 106 11.33 -9.95 9.23
CA VAL A 106 11.57 -11.25 8.58
C VAL A 106 13.00 -11.77 8.73
N TRP A 107 13.99 -10.87 8.88
CA TRP A 107 15.38 -11.27 9.12
C TRP A 107 15.58 -12.00 10.45
N ALA A 108 14.74 -11.74 11.46
CA ALA A 108 14.76 -12.50 12.70
C ALA A 108 14.38 -13.98 12.45
N SER A 109 13.40 -14.22 11.57
CA SER A 109 12.99 -15.57 11.18
C SER A 109 14.08 -16.30 10.38
N GLU A 110 14.69 -15.58 9.43
CA GLU A 110 15.77 -16.11 8.59
C GLU A 110 17.01 -16.46 9.44
N SER A 111 17.43 -15.55 10.32
CA SER A 111 18.57 -15.79 11.22
C SER A 111 18.33 -16.91 12.23
N ALA A 112 17.07 -17.17 12.61
CA ALA A 112 16.68 -18.30 13.44
C ALA A 112 16.61 -19.64 12.68
N GLY A 113 16.90 -19.65 11.37
CA GLY A 113 16.85 -20.86 10.52
C GLY A 113 15.42 -21.32 10.20
N THR A 114 14.42 -20.50 10.51
CA THR A 114 13.00 -20.79 10.23
C THR A 114 12.57 -20.33 8.83
N GLY A 115 13.52 -19.83 8.04
CA GLY A 115 13.32 -19.30 6.69
C GLY A 115 12.72 -17.90 6.69
N TRP A 116 12.38 -17.45 5.49
CA TRP A 116 11.89 -16.10 5.24
C TRP A 116 10.38 -15.97 5.54
N ASN A 117 10.02 -15.98 6.83
CA ASN A 117 8.63 -15.86 7.28
C ASN A 117 8.39 -14.54 8.02
N LEU A 118 7.42 -13.76 7.54
CA LEU A 118 7.04 -12.51 8.21
C LEU A 118 6.07 -12.81 9.36
N PRO A 119 6.33 -12.34 10.60
CA PRO A 119 5.38 -12.51 11.69
C PRO A 119 4.06 -11.76 11.42
N MET A 120 2.92 -12.43 11.64
CA MET A 120 1.58 -11.87 11.38
C MET A 120 1.31 -10.55 12.12
N TRP A 121 1.90 -10.35 13.31
CA TRP A 121 1.72 -9.11 14.07
C TRP A 121 2.25 -7.88 13.32
N VAL A 122 3.25 -8.05 12.44
CA VAL A 122 3.81 -6.97 11.62
C VAL A 122 2.77 -6.48 10.63
N GLU A 123 2.10 -7.41 9.96
CA GLU A 123 1.01 -7.11 9.03
C GLU A 123 -0.12 -6.38 9.74
N VAL A 124 -0.55 -6.89 10.90
CA VAL A 124 -1.61 -6.28 11.71
C VAL A 124 -1.21 -4.87 12.15
N PHE A 125 0.02 -4.68 12.59
CA PHE A 125 0.55 -3.38 13.00
C PHE A 125 0.54 -2.38 11.84
N GLU A 126 1.14 -2.74 10.70
CA GLU A 126 1.24 -1.88 9.53
C GLU A 126 -0.15 -1.41 9.05
N TYR A 127 -1.06 -2.35 8.81
CA TYR A 127 -2.40 -2.01 8.31
C TYR A 127 -3.29 -1.32 9.35
N SER A 128 -3.11 -1.60 10.65
CA SER A 128 -3.83 -0.88 11.71
C SER A 128 -3.38 0.58 11.78
N CYS A 129 -2.09 0.86 11.63
CA CYS A 129 -1.58 2.23 11.58
C CYS A 129 -2.15 2.99 10.38
N VAL A 130 -2.17 2.36 9.19
CA VAL A 130 -2.77 2.96 7.99
C VAL A 130 -4.26 3.22 8.19
N ALA A 131 -5.03 2.23 8.65
CA ALA A 131 -6.46 2.37 8.90
C ALA A 131 -6.76 3.46 9.95
N ALA A 132 -5.99 3.51 11.04
CA ALA A 132 -6.11 4.54 12.07
C ALA A 132 -5.85 5.94 11.51
N SER A 133 -4.83 6.10 10.64
CA SER A 133 -4.52 7.40 10.02
C SER A 133 -5.66 7.91 9.14
N VAL A 134 -6.31 7.03 8.37
CA VAL A 134 -7.48 7.35 7.54
C VAL A 134 -8.68 7.72 8.43
N GLY A 135 -8.95 6.92 9.47
CA GLY A 135 -10.05 7.15 10.39
C GLY A 135 -9.93 8.47 11.16
N LEU A 136 -8.74 8.75 11.69
CA LEU A 136 -8.44 10.02 12.36
C LEU A 136 -8.57 11.20 11.40
N GLY A 137 -8.02 11.08 10.19
CA GLY A 137 -8.13 12.12 9.16
C GLY A 137 -9.59 12.42 8.79
N TYR A 138 -10.42 11.40 8.65
CA TYR A 138 -11.87 11.55 8.41
C TYR A 138 -12.57 12.22 9.60
N TRP A 139 -12.26 11.79 10.83
CA TRP A 139 -12.85 12.34 12.05
C TRP A 139 -12.55 13.83 12.22
N PHE A 140 -11.28 14.24 12.05
CA PHE A 140 -10.88 15.64 12.15
C PHE A 140 -11.55 16.52 11.09
N ARG A 141 -11.62 16.07 9.83
CA ARG A 141 -12.31 16.81 8.76
C ARG A 141 -13.79 17.02 9.07
N ARG A 142 -14.44 16.00 9.65
CA ARG A 142 -15.86 16.07 10.05
C ARG A 142 -16.07 16.99 11.25
N ALA A 143 -15.17 16.98 12.23
CA ALA A 143 -15.24 17.87 13.39
C ALA A 143 -15.11 19.34 12.96
N SER A 144 -14.16 19.67 12.09
CA SER A 144 -13.97 21.03 11.57
C SER A 144 -15.18 21.55 10.79
N THR A 145 -15.86 20.69 10.01
CA THR A 145 -17.07 21.10 9.27
C THR A 145 -18.28 21.34 10.17
N LYS A 146 -18.37 20.66 11.32
CA LYS A 146 -19.42 20.93 12.32
C LYS A 146 -19.23 22.29 12.99
N VAL A 147 -18.01 22.61 13.43
CA VAL A 147 -17.69 23.89 14.08
C VAL A 147 -18.02 25.08 13.17
N VAL A 148 -17.71 24.99 11.88
CA VAL A 148 -18.03 26.06 10.91
C VAL A 148 -19.55 26.23 10.74
N ARG A 149 -20.36 25.18 10.85
CA ARG A 149 -21.82 25.26 10.69
C ARG A 149 -22.55 25.79 11.92
N GLU A 150 -22.00 25.60 13.12
CA GLU A 150 -22.60 26.09 14.38
C GLU A 150 -22.28 27.57 14.67
N GLY A 151 -21.37 28.17 13.90
CA GLY A 151 -20.99 29.59 14.01
C GLY A 151 -21.78 30.56 13.12
N TYR A 152 -22.85 30.12 12.46
CA TYR A 152 -23.76 30.94 11.63
C TYR A 152 -25.17 30.99 12.20
#